data_AF-A0A956UVQ1-F1
#
_entry.id   AF-A0A956UVQ1-F1
#
_cell.length_a   1.000
_cell.length_b   1.000
_cell.length_c   1.000
_cell.angle_alpha   90.00
_cell.angle_beta   90.00
_cell.angle_gamma   90.00
#
_symmetry.space_group_name_H-M   'P 1'
#
loop_
_entity.id
_entity.type
_entity.pdbx_description
1 polymer ?
#
loop_
_entity_poly.entity_id
_entity_poly.type
_entity_poly.pdbx_seq_one_letter_code
_entity_poly.pdbx_strand_id
1 'polypeptide(L)'
;MPIDDDSKRPVRESILAVAAQLEAAAGLTSAVGALRDGAAAIEHHLDTLAKETGSGASRLSPRILPVARVIQERLRALLVRCWEAERASREGSGAEDLRVIASDLRDVASDDMAMVFDSLSDLGGEGD
;
A
#
# COMPACT_ATOMS: atom_id res chain seq x y z
N MET A 1 18.89 -14.33 8.48
CA MET A 1 18.25 -13.01 8.28
C MET A 1 16.80 -13.22 8.66
N PRO A 2 16.29 -12.61 9.75
CA PRO A 2 14.87 -12.69 10.01
C PRO A 2 14.16 -11.98 8.84
N ILE A 3 13.24 -12.69 8.19
CA ILE A 3 12.24 -12.06 7.34
C ILE A 3 11.38 -11.32 8.36
N ASP A 4 11.59 -10.02 8.51
CA ASP A 4 10.69 -9.19 9.31
C ASP A 4 9.28 -9.48 8.82
N ASP A 5 8.44 -9.88 9.76
CA ASP A 5 7.06 -10.29 9.54
C ASP A 5 6.24 -9.03 9.23
N ASP A 6 6.46 -8.44 8.04
CA ASP A 6 5.78 -7.23 7.55
C ASP A 6 4.25 -7.45 7.50
N SER A 7 3.80 -8.70 7.60
CA SER A 7 2.39 -9.08 7.78
C SER A 7 1.76 -8.55 9.08
N LYS A 8 2.59 -8.11 10.06
CA LYS A 8 2.13 -7.56 11.34
C LYS A 8 2.20 -6.04 11.43
N ARG A 9 2.81 -5.36 10.45
CA ARG A 9 2.85 -3.89 10.46
C ARG A 9 1.50 -3.35 10.01
N PRO A 10 0.94 -2.33 10.70
CA PRO A 10 -0.24 -1.63 10.20
C PRO A 10 -0.01 -1.15 8.77
N VAL A 11 -0.98 -1.36 7.90
CA VAL A 11 -0.91 -1.07 6.45
C VAL A 11 -0.34 0.32 6.14
N ARG A 12 -0.79 1.31 6.92
CA ARG A 12 -0.32 2.69 6.84
C ARG A 12 1.19 2.80 7.10
N GLU A 13 1.71 2.08 8.07
CA GLU A 13 3.15 2.09 8.40
C GLU A 13 3.98 1.43 7.30
N SER A 14 3.52 0.32 6.71
CA SER A 14 4.23 -0.31 5.58
C SER A 14 4.28 0.62 4.36
N ILE A 15 3.19 1.31 4.04
CA ILE A 15 3.15 2.29 2.94
C ILE A 15 4.05 3.50 3.23
N LEU A 16 4.04 4.02 4.47
CA LEU A 16 4.92 5.13 4.88
C LEU A 16 6.40 4.71 4.88
N ALA A 17 6.71 3.49 5.27
CA ALA A 17 8.07 2.95 5.23
C ALA A 17 8.59 2.89 3.80
N VAL A 18 7.77 2.43 2.85
CA VAL A 18 8.11 2.40 1.43
C VAL A 18 8.33 3.80 0.88
N ALA A 19 7.46 4.76 1.22
CA ALA A 19 7.62 6.16 0.82
C ALA A 19 8.95 6.73 1.32
N ALA A 20 9.29 6.50 2.59
CA ALA A 20 10.54 6.94 3.17
C ALA A 20 11.76 6.28 2.52
N GLN A 21 11.69 5.00 2.20
CA GLN A 21 12.76 4.28 1.50
C GLN A 21 12.99 4.80 0.07
N LEU A 22 11.92 5.12 -0.66
CA LEU A 22 12.01 5.71 -1.99
C LEU A 22 12.69 7.08 -1.97
N GLU A 23 12.40 7.89 -0.95
CA GLU A 23 13.02 9.21 -0.81
C GLU A 23 14.47 9.17 -0.35
N ALA A 24 14.79 8.19 0.51
CA ALA A 24 16.15 7.96 0.99
C ALA A 24 17.04 7.23 -0.03
N ALA A 25 16.47 6.73 -1.13
CA ALA A 25 17.21 5.97 -2.13
C ALA A 25 18.29 6.83 -2.81
N ALA A 26 19.56 6.46 -2.58
CA ALA A 26 20.71 7.16 -3.15
C ALA A 26 20.96 6.87 -4.65
N GLY A 27 20.11 6.05 -5.29
CA GLY A 27 20.25 5.69 -6.69
C GLY A 27 19.13 4.78 -7.19
N LEU A 28 19.03 4.66 -8.52
CA LEU A 28 17.93 3.99 -9.22
C LEU A 28 17.71 2.55 -8.74
N THR A 29 18.78 1.76 -8.56
CA THR A 29 18.68 0.37 -8.07
C THR A 29 18.05 0.27 -6.68
N SER A 30 18.41 1.17 -5.76
CA SER A 30 17.84 1.19 -4.40
C SER A 30 16.38 1.62 -4.43
N ALA A 31 16.04 2.60 -5.27
CA ALA A 31 14.67 3.06 -5.43
C ALA A 31 13.78 1.97 -6.04
N VAL A 32 14.29 1.21 -7.01
CA VAL A 32 13.58 0.07 -7.61
C VAL A 32 13.35 -1.05 -6.59
N GLY A 33 14.31 -1.29 -5.69
CA GLY A 33 14.12 -2.22 -4.57
C GLY A 33 12.94 -1.81 -3.69
N ALA A 34 12.99 -0.57 -3.18
CA ALA A 34 11.91 0.00 -2.36
C ALA A 34 10.55 -0.01 -3.08
N LEU A 35 10.54 0.27 -4.40
CA LEU A 35 9.34 0.25 -5.21
C LEU A 35 8.72 -1.15 -5.32
N ARG A 36 9.54 -2.19 -5.46
CA ARG A 36 9.05 -3.58 -5.50
C ARG A 36 8.48 -4.01 -4.15
N ASP A 37 9.16 -3.67 -3.06
CA ASP A 37 8.67 -3.95 -1.71
C ASP A 37 7.34 -3.22 -1.46
N GLY A 38 7.24 -1.97 -1.95
CA GLY A 38 6.00 -1.19 -1.96
C GLY A 38 4.86 -1.80 -2.76
N ALA A 39 5.15 -2.27 -3.97
CA ALA A 39 4.17 -2.94 -4.80
C ALA A 39 3.65 -4.22 -4.12
N ALA A 40 4.53 -5.02 -3.52
CA ALA A 40 4.15 -6.22 -2.78
C ALA A 40 3.27 -5.91 -1.56
N ALA A 41 3.58 -4.85 -0.81
CA ALA A 41 2.74 -4.39 0.29
C ALA A 41 1.35 -3.95 -0.20
N ILE A 42 1.30 -3.14 -1.26
CA ILE A 42 0.02 -2.70 -1.87
C ILE A 42 -0.81 -3.89 -2.34
N GLU A 43 -0.20 -4.87 -3.03
CA GLU A 43 -0.87 -6.10 -3.50
C GLU A 43 -1.48 -6.87 -2.33
N HIS A 44 -0.71 -7.08 -1.26
CA HIS A 44 -1.19 -7.76 -0.05
C HIS A 44 -2.41 -7.05 0.55
N HIS A 45 -2.38 -5.72 0.63
CA HIS A 45 -3.49 -4.95 1.19
C HIS A 45 -4.71 -4.89 0.25
N LEU A 46 -4.50 -4.87 -1.06
CA LEU A 46 -5.58 -4.99 -2.04
C LEU A 46 -6.30 -6.33 -1.95
N ASP A 47 -5.57 -7.43 -1.73
CA ASP A 47 -6.16 -8.75 -1.50
C ASP A 47 -6.99 -8.78 -0.22
N THR A 48 -6.48 -8.20 0.87
CA THR A 48 -7.22 -8.04 2.14
C THR A 48 -8.50 -7.21 1.94
N LEU A 49 -8.43 -6.05 1.29
CA LEU A 49 -9.61 -5.23 1.00
C LEU A 49 -10.59 -5.94 0.07
N ALA A 50 -10.13 -6.65 -0.96
CA ALA A 50 -11.00 -7.33 -1.92
C ALA A 50 -11.84 -8.44 -1.26
N LYS A 51 -11.28 -9.17 -0.29
CA LYS A 51 -12.02 -10.18 0.50
C LYS A 51 -13.17 -9.54 1.28
N GLU A 52 -12.93 -8.35 1.83
CA GLU A 52 -13.87 -7.64 2.68
C GLU A 52 -14.87 -6.79 1.88
N THR A 53 -14.52 -6.27 0.70
CA THR A 53 -15.41 -5.42 -0.12
C THR A 53 -16.18 -6.19 -1.19
N GLY A 54 -15.70 -7.38 -1.59
CA GLY A 54 -16.22 -8.17 -2.70
C GLY A 54 -17.21 -9.26 -2.31
N SER A 55 -17.22 -9.71 -1.05
CA SER A 55 -18.19 -10.70 -0.58
C SER A 55 -19.46 -10.01 -0.07
N GLY A 56 -20.64 -10.55 -0.37
CA GLY A 56 -21.93 -10.04 0.12
C GLY A 56 -22.10 -10.09 1.65
N ALA A 57 -21.06 -10.51 2.37
CA ALA A 57 -20.95 -10.59 3.82
C ALA A 57 -19.74 -9.78 4.32
N SER A 58 -19.55 -8.57 3.76
CA SER A 58 -18.55 -7.62 4.25
C SER A 58 -18.69 -7.43 5.75
N ARG A 59 -17.58 -7.56 6.49
CA ARG A 59 -17.55 -7.27 7.92
C ARG A 59 -17.48 -5.76 8.18
N LEU A 60 -17.11 -4.98 7.16
CA LEU A 60 -17.09 -3.53 7.24
C LEU A 60 -18.50 -2.95 7.39
N SER A 61 -18.64 -1.96 8.26
CA SER A 61 -19.91 -1.26 8.38
C SER A 61 -20.29 -0.54 7.07
N PRO A 62 -21.58 -0.37 6.77
CA PRO A 62 -22.04 0.33 5.56
C PRO A 62 -21.50 1.76 5.41
N ARG A 63 -21.08 2.40 6.51
CA ARG A 63 -20.49 3.73 6.52
C ARG A 63 -19.02 3.74 6.08
N ILE A 64 -18.28 2.66 6.38
CA ILE A 64 -16.84 2.53 6.09
C ILE A 64 -16.63 1.93 4.69
N LEU A 65 -17.56 1.11 4.21
CA LEU A 65 -17.46 0.42 2.92
C LEU A 65 -17.19 1.35 1.71
N PRO A 66 -17.84 2.54 1.58
CA PRO A 66 -17.52 3.47 0.48
C PRO A 66 -16.09 4.01 0.57
N VAL A 67 -15.61 4.30 1.78
CA VAL A 67 -14.23 4.78 2.02
C VAL A 67 -13.23 3.68 1.66
N ALA A 68 -13.47 2.45 2.10
CA ALA A 68 -12.64 1.29 1.77
C ALA A 68 -12.53 1.07 0.25
N ARG A 69 -13.62 1.25 -0.51
CA ARG A 69 -13.60 1.17 -1.98
C ARG A 69 -12.78 2.29 -2.63
N VAL A 70 -12.87 3.51 -2.13
CA VAL A 70 -12.04 4.63 -2.63
C VAL A 70 -10.55 4.35 -2.37
N ILE A 71 -10.21 3.83 -1.20
CA ILE A 71 -8.83 3.44 -0.87
C ILE A 71 -8.36 2.30 -1.78
N GLN A 72 -9.20 1.29 -2.00
CA GLN A 72 -8.89 0.18 -2.92
C GLN A 72 -8.59 0.67 -4.34
N GLU A 73 -9.37 1.61 -4.88
CA GLU A 73 -9.11 2.19 -6.20
C GLU A 73 -7.82 3.02 -6.23
N ARG A 74 -7.55 3.80 -5.18
CA ARG A 74 -6.29 4.56 -5.05
C ARG A 74 -5.07 3.65 -4.99
N LEU A 75 -5.16 2.57 -4.22
CA LEU A 75 -4.10 1.56 -4.11
C LEU A 75 -3.87 0.83 -5.45
N ARG A 76 -4.95 0.49 -6.19
CA ARG A 76 -4.84 -0.07 -7.55
C ARG A 76 -4.10 0.86 -8.50
N ALA A 77 -4.48 2.15 -8.52
CA ALA A 77 -3.82 3.14 -9.37
C ALA A 77 -2.34 3.30 -9.00
N LEU A 78 -2.01 3.27 -7.72
CA LEU A 78 -0.64 3.38 -7.24
C LEU A 78 0.21 2.14 -7.60
N LEU A 79 -0.37 0.94 -7.50
CA LEU A 79 0.29 -0.30 -7.92
C LEU A 79 0.67 -0.27 -9.42
N VAL A 80 -0.25 0.20 -10.27
CA VAL A 80 0.02 0.36 -11.71
C VAL A 80 1.18 1.32 -11.94
N ARG A 81 1.19 2.46 -11.25
CA ARG A 81 2.28 3.43 -11.36
C ARG A 81 3.61 2.88 -10.85
N CYS A 82 3.60 2.06 -9.80
CA CYS A 82 4.79 1.35 -9.37
C CYS A 82 5.35 0.47 -10.50
N TRP A 83 4.50 -0.35 -11.13
CA TRP A 83 4.95 -1.20 -12.26
C TRP A 83 5.46 -0.40 -13.47
N GLU A 84 4.82 0.72 -13.78
CA GLU A 84 5.28 1.62 -14.85
C GLU A 84 6.66 2.22 -14.55
N ALA A 85 6.88 2.70 -13.32
CA ALA A 85 8.18 3.21 -12.90
C ALA A 85 9.24 2.09 -12.83
N GLU A 86 8.88 0.88 -12.39
CA GLU A 86 9.78 -0.27 -12.46
C GLU A 86 10.19 -0.56 -13.90
N ARG A 87 9.25 -0.53 -14.84
CA ARG A 87 9.54 -0.72 -16.26
C ARG A 87 10.46 0.37 -16.80
N ALA A 88 10.15 1.64 -16.54
CA ALA A 88 10.96 2.79 -16.97
C ALA A 88 12.40 2.74 -16.40
N SER A 89 12.55 2.25 -15.17
CA SER A 89 13.85 2.08 -14.53
C SER A 89 14.76 1.07 -15.24
N ARG A 90 14.18 0.02 -15.84
CA ARG A 90 14.93 -0.97 -16.64
C ARG A 90 15.47 -0.36 -17.94
N GLU A 91 14.87 0.72 -18.40
CA GLU A 91 15.28 1.51 -19.56
C GLU A 91 16.26 2.64 -19.17
N GLY A 92 16.63 2.76 -17.89
CA GLY A 92 17.57 3.77 -17.38
C GLY A 92 16.96 5.15 -17.13
N SER A 93 15.63 5.24 -17.05
CA SER A 93 14.87 6.48 -16.81
C SER A 93 13.98 6.39 -15.56
N GLY A 94 13.21 7.44 -15.23
CA GLY A 94 12.16 7.37 -14.20
C GLY A 94 12.55 7.79 -12.78
N ALA A 95 13.72 8.40 -12.56
CA ALA A 95 14.12 8.89 -11.24
C ALA A 95 13.19 9.99 -10.68
N GLU A 96 12.58 10.79 -11.56
CA GLU A 96 11.61 11.82 -11.20
C GLU A 96 10.25 11.20 -10.83
N ASP A 97 9.79 10.20 -11.59
CA ASP A 97 8.56 9.45 -11.32
C ASP A 97 8.59 8.77 -9.95
N LEU A 98 9.76 8.30 -9.50
CA LEU A 98 9.94 7.68 -8.19
C LEU A 98 9.66 8.64 -7.02
N ARG A 99 10.00 9.94 -7.16
CA ARG A 99 9.68 10.93 -6.12
C ARG A 99 8.20 11.26 -6.09
N VAL A 100 7.57 11.33 -7.26
CA VAL A 100 6.12 11.54 -7.35
C VAL A 100 5.39 10.37 -6.69
N ILE A 101 5.79 9.13 -6.99
CA ILE A 101 5.24 7.92 -6.36
C ILE A 101 5.41 7.95 -4.83
N ALA A 102 6.57 8.38 -4.32
CA ALA A 102 6.77 8.52 -2.87
C ALA A 102 5.80 9.53 -2.24
N SER A 103 5.52 10.65 -2.92
CA SER A 103 4.50 11.62 -2.47
C SER A 103 3.11 10.99 -2.46
N ASP A 104 2.73 10.30 -3.54
CA ASP A 104 1.41 9.66 -3.64
C ASP A 104 1.21 8.54 -2.60
N LEU A 105 2.28 7.80 -2.28
CA LEU A 105 2.28 6.83 -1.18
C LEU A 105 1.98 7.48 0.17
N ARG A 106 2.53 8.67 0.44
CA ARG A 106 2.17 9.40 1.67
C ARG A 106 0.75 9.90 1.65
N ASP A 107 0.30 10.43 0.52
CA ASP A 107 -1.04 11.00 0.39
C ASP A 107 -2.12 9.91 0.52
N VAL A 108 -1.83 8.69 0.05
CA VAL A 108 -2.74 7.54 0.24
C VAL A 108 -2.68 6.97 1.65
N ALA A 109 -1.57 7.13 2.37
CA ALA A 109 -1.39 6.79 3.79
C ALA A 109 -2.11 7.77 4.74
N SER A 110 -3.30 8.20 4.35
CA SER A 110 -4.14 9.15 5.07
C SER A 110 -4.77 8.54 6.32
N ASP A 111 -5.36 9.39 7.16
CA ASP A 111 -6.13 8.97 8.34
C ASP A 111 -7.33 8.09 7.97
N ASP A 112 -7.88 8.26 6.75
CA ASP A 112 -8.95 7.38 6.24
C ASP A 112 -8.47 5.94 6.05
N MET A 113 -7.21 5.75 5.67
CA MET A 113 -6.59 4.42 5.56
C MET A 113 -6.39 3.80 6.93
N ALA A 114 -5.90 4.56 7.92
CA ALA A 114 -5.82 4.09 9.29
C ALA A 114 -7.21 3.64 9.77
N MET A 115 -8.23 4.50 9.64
CA MET A 115 -9.60 4.19 10.06
C MET A 115 -10.17 2.91 9.42
N VAL A 116 -9.95 2.69 8.12
CA VAL A 116 -10.45 1.48 7.43
C VAL A 116 -9.74 0.22 7.93
N PHE A 117 -8.43 0.26 8.10
CA PHE A 117 -7.66 -0.92 8.53
C PHE A 117 -7.75 -1.19 10.05
N ASP A 118 -7.93 -0.15 10.87
CA ASP A 118 -8.26 -0.28 12.29
C ASP A 118 -9.62 -0.97 12.44
N SER A 119 -10.62 -0.55 11.65
CA SER A 119 -11.94 -1.20 11.62
C SER A 119 -11.84 -2.69 11.24
N LEU A 120 -10.94 -3.06 10.31
CA LEU A 120 -10.71 -4.46 9.95
C LEU A 120 -10.01 -5.26 11.05
N SER A 121 -9.08 -4.63 11.76
CA SER A 121 -8.33 -5.26 12.85
C SER A 121 -9.21 -5.53 14.06
N ASP A 122 -10.10 -4.59 14.40
CA ASP A 122 -11.08 -4.76 15.49
C ASP A 122 -12.05 -5.91 15.20
N LEU A 123 -12.43 -6.11 13.94
CA LEU A 123 -13.29 -7.23 13.50
C LEU A 123 -12.59 -8.61 13.53
N GLY A 124 -11.26 -8.63 13.63
CA GLY A 124 -10.46 -9.85 13.79
C GLY A 124 -10.14 -10.21 15.25
N GLY A 125 -10.40 -9.30 16.19
CA GLY A 125 -10.11 -9.45 17.63
C GLY A 125 -11.24 -10.09 18.45
N GLU A 126 -12.44 -10.28 17.87
CA GLU A 126 -13.55 -10.99 18.52
C GLU A 126 -13.53 -12.47 18.12
N GLY A 127 -12.71 -13.25 18.80
CA GLY A 127 -12.58 -14.69 18.58
C GLY A 127 -11.72 -15.38 19.61
N ASP A 128 -12.10 -15.29 20.89
CA ASP A 128 -11.74 -16.26 21.95
C ASP A 128 -13.03 -16.87 22.51
#